data_AF-A0A8H9GMZ3-F1
#
_entry.id   AF-A0A8H9GMZ3-F1
#
_cell.length_a   1.000
_cell.length_b   1.000
_cell.length_c   1.000
_cell.angle_alpha   90.00
_cell.angle_beta   90.00
_cell.angle_gamma   90.00
#
_symmetry.space_group_name_H-M   'P 1'
#
loop_
_entity.id
_entity.type
_entity.pdbx_description
1 polymer ?
#
loop_
_entity_poly.entity_id
_entity_poly.type
_entity_poly.pdbx_seq_one_letter_code
_entity_poly.pdbx_strand_id
1 'polypeptide(L)'
;MMITKTVPARETALQPLSPWRSPEQFRKNLGENLRLIERGHVGTLMTKDNKTIRLLTDEDFQALYGLAKEVDRLRDGIELIIAAAVSVQKTQDESAVVVLTKAALALGRSPVLPTRRPSKDFNLDDIKVDESDTDDSFDFNDIKRPF
;
A
#
# COMPACT_ATOMS: atom_id res chain seq x y z
N MET A 1 -26.09 -19.41 -13.42
CA MET A 1 -26.26 -17.95 -13.29
C MET A 1 -25.12 -17.42 -12.45
N MET A 2 -24.01 -17.01 -13.08
CA MET A 2 -22.85 -16.44 -12.37
C MET A 2 -23.08 -14.95 -12.19
N ILE A 3 -23.16 -14.51 -10.94
CA ILE A 3 -23.24 -13.09 -10.59
C ILE A 3 -21.79 -12.59 -10.59
N THR A 4 -21.29 -12.17 -11.76
CA THR A 4 -20.09 -11.34 -11.83
C THR A 4 -20.42 -10.00 -11.23
N LYS A 5 -20.23 -9.85 -9.91
CA LYS A 5 -20.18 -8.53 -9.28
C LYS A 5 -19.00 -7.81 -9.92
N THR A 6 -19.28 -6.91 -10.84
CA THR A 6 -18.32 -5.90 -11.30
C THR A 6 -17.95 -5.08 -10.09
N VAL A 7 -16.78 -5.37 -9.52
CA VAL A 7 -16.14 -4.47 -8.56
C VAL A 7 -15.93 -3.16 -9.33
N PRO A 8 -16.54 -2.04 -8.91
CA PRO A 8 -16.28 -0.78 -9.59
C PRO A 8 -14.78 -0.55 -9.53
N ALA A 9 -14.18 -0.29 -10.69
CA ALA A 9 -12.79 0.11 -10.78
C ALA A 9 -12.67 1.40 -9.94
N ARG A 10 -12.28 1.27 -8.66
CA ARG A 10 -11.77 2.40 -7.91
C ARG A 10 -10.57 2.84 -8.72
N GLU A 11 -10.63 4.03 -9.31
CA GLU A 11 -9.45 4.68 -9.86
C GLU A 11 -8.44 4.78 -8.71
N THR A 12 -7.50 3.83 -8.65
CA THR A 12 -6.32 3.89 -7.80
C THR A 12 -5.31 4.88 -8.37
N ALA A 13 -5.77 5.90 -9.10
CA ALA A 13 -4.97 6.95 -9.67
C ALA A 13 -4.65 7.94 -8.54
N LEU A 14 -3.68 7.56 -7.72
CA LEU A 14 -3.13 8.47 -6.71
C LEU A 14 -2.53 9.68 -7.41
N GLN A 15 -2.98 10.87 -7.02
CA GLN A 15 -2.53 12.12 -7.60
C GLN A 15 -1.35 12.68 -6.82
N PRO A 16 -0.19 12.93 -7.46
CA PRO A 16 0.96 13.49 -6.77
C PRO A 16 0.70 14.97 -6.45
N LEU A 17 0.96 15.35 -5.21
CA LEU A 17 1.04 16.76 -4.80
C LEU A 17 2.37 17.38 -5.24
N SER A 18 2.41 18.71 -5.21
CA SER A 18 3.68 19.43 -5.36
C SER A 18 4.66 18.99 -4.26
N PRO A 19 5.91 18.62 -4.61
CA PRO A 19 6.87 18.11 -3.63
C PRO A 19 7.37 19.22 -2.71
N TRP A 20 7.54 18.91 -1.43
CA TRP A 20 8.28 19.73 -0.47
C TRP A 20 9.76 19.37 -0.57
N ARG A 21 10.59 20.37 -0.84
CA ARG A 21 12.04 20.22 -1.06
C ARG A 21 12.83 20.04 0.23
N SER A 22 12.22 20.31 1.38
CA SER A 22 12.84 20.06 2.68
C SER A 22 11.81 19.85 3.80
N PRO A 23 12.17 19.17 4.91
CA PRO A 23 11.31 19.04 6.09
C PRO A 23 10.89 20.39 6.69
N GLU A 24 11.77 21.38 6.63
CA GLU A 24 11.51 22.73 7.13
C GLU A 24 10.43 23.43 6.29
N GLN A 25 10.46 23.27 4.96
CA GLN A 25 9.41 23.78 4.07
C GLN A 25 8.04 23.16 4.40
N PHE A 26 8.02 21.87 4.75
CA PHE A 26 6.80 21.18 5.14
C PHE A 26 6.28 21.65 6.51
N ARG A 27 7.17 21.81 7.50
CA ARG A 27 6.79 22.24 8.86
C ARG A 27 6.27 23.68 8.92
N LYS A 28 6.80 24.57 8.08
CA LYS A 28 6.42 26.00 8.05
C LYS A 28 4.90 26.22 7.94
N ASN A 29 4.21 25.35 7.20
CA ASN A 29 2.75 25.37 7.05
C ASN A 29 2.14 23.99 7.34
N LEU A 30 2.56 23.35 8.44
CA LEU A 30 2.23 21.96 8.74
C LEU A 30 0.73 21.65 8.65
N GLY A 31 -0.12 22.49 9.26
CA GLY A 31 -1.57 22.27 9.29
C GLY A 31 -2.21 22.25 7.89
N GLU A 32 -1.85 23.21 7.03
CA GLU A 32 -2.33 23.28 5.66
C GLU A 32 -1.74 22.15 4.80
N ASN A 33 -0.45 21.85 4.96
CA ASN A 33 0.21 20.78 4.22
C ASN A 33 -0.37 19.39 4.56
N LEU A 34 -0.74 19.14 5.82
CA LEU A 34 -1.41 17.90 6.23
C LEU A 34 -2.82 17.80 5.64
N ARG A 35 -3.55 18.91 5.51
CA ARG A 35 -4.88 18.94 4.89
C ARG A 35 -4.85 18.63 3.39
N LEU A 36 -3.74 18.93 2.72
CA LEU A 36 -3.54 18.57 1.31
C LEU A 36 -3.40 17.05 1.12
N ILE A 37 -2.95 16.31 2.14
CA ILE A 37 -2.77 14.85 2.09
C ILE A 37 -4.12 14.20 2.43
N GLU A 38 -5.08 14.38 1.54
CA GLU A 38 -6.38 13.71 1.60
C GLU A 38 -6.38 12.43 0.79
N ARG A 39 -7.48 11.68 0.89
CA ARG A 39 -7.67 10.43 0.16
C ARG A 39 -7.44 10.64 -1.34
N GLY A 40 -6.68 9.73 -1.95
CA GLY A 40 -6.36 9.79 -3.38
C GLY A 40 -5.18 10.69 -3.72
N HIS A 41 -4.55 11.36 -2.74
CA HIS A 41 -3.39 12.22 -2.96
C HIS A 41 -2.12 11.68 -2.29
N VAL A 42 -0.98 11.93 -2.93
CA VAL A 42 0.34 11.53 -2.42
C VAL A 42 1.25 12.73 -2.29
N GLY A 43 1.58 13.06 -1.04
CA GLY A 43 2.61 14.03 -0.69
C GLY A 43 4.01 13.47 -0.90
N THR A 44 4.96 14.35 -1.26
CA THR A 44 6.37 13.96 -1.44
C THR A 44 7.27 14.92 -0.70
N LEU A 45 7.99 14.40 0.28
CA LEU A 45 8.94 15.14 1.08
C LEU A 45 10.37 14.72 0.73
N MET A 46 11.19 15.65 0.24
CA MET A 46 12.60 15.43 -0.03
C MET A 46 13.42 15.66 1.24
N THR A 47 14.41 14.81 1.49
CA THR A 47 15.37 14.96 2.59
C THR A 47 16.72 15.44 2.07
N LYS A 48 17.57 15.92 2.99
CA LYS A 48 18.92 16.42 2.68
C LYS A 48 19.80 15.37 1.98
N ASP A 49 19.57 14.08 2.25
CA ASP A 49 20.29 12.95 1.64
C ASP A 49 19.75 12.55 0.25
N ASN A 50 18.93 13.40 -0.39
CA ASN A 50 18.23 13.08 -1.63
C ASN A 50 17.30 11.85 -1.52
N LYS A 51 16.91 11.45 -0.30
CA LYS A 51 15.86 10.44 -0.09
C LYS A 51 14.49 11.11 -0.22
N THR A 52 13.49 10.33 -0.59
CA THR A 52 12.10 10.80 -0.69
C THR A 52 11.22 10.04 0.28
N ILE A 53 10.42 10.78 1.04
CA ILE A 53 9.39 10.25 1.92
C ILE A 53 8.05 10.50 1.21
N ARG A 54 7.23 9.46 1.06
CA ARG A 54 5.88 9.59 0.51
C ARG A 54 4.90 9.62 1.67
N LEU A 55 3.99 10.58 1.61
CA LEU A 55 2.94 10.78 2.60
C LEU A 55 1.60 10.49 1.93
N LEU A 56 0.80 9.66 2.54
CA LEU A 56 -0.52 9.28 2.07
C LEU A 56 -1.42 8.94 3.26
N THR A 57 -2.72 8.87 3.01
CA THR A 57 -3.68 8.44 4.04
C THR A 57 -3.50 6.96 4.37
N ASP A 58 -3.87 6.53 5.59
CA ASP A 58 -3.86 5.11 5.94
C ASP A 58 -4.78 4.30 5.01
N GLU A 59 -5.94 4.83 4.63
CA GLU A 59 -6.86 4.13 3.71
C GLU A 59 -6.19 3.82 2.36
N ASP A 60 -5.49 4.79 1.78
CA ASP A 60 -4.75 4.60 0.52
C ASP A 60 -3.56 3.64 0.71
N PHE A 61 -2.91 3.67 1.87
CA PHE A 61 -1.81 2.76 2.19
C PHE A 61 -2.29 1.32 2.26
N GLN A 62 -3.36 1.07 3.02
CA GLN A 62 -3.97 -0.25 3.15
C GLN A 62 -4.46 -0.78 1.79
N ALA A 63 -5.01 0.09 0.95
CA ALA A 63 -5.44 -0.27 -0.40
C ALA A 63 -4.26 -0.69 -1.29
N LEU A 64 -3.19 0.09 -1.33
CA LEU A 64 -1.97 -0.24 -2.08
C LEU A 64 -1.30 -1.51 -1.55
N TYR A 65 -1.20 -1.65 -0.23
CA TYR A 65 -0.61 -2.81 0.40
C TYR A 65 -1.42 -4.08 0.10
N GLY A 66 -2.75 -3.99 0.18
CA GLY A 66 -3.65 -5.07 -0.19
C GLY A 66 -3.48 -5.48 -1.66
N LEU A 67 -3.31 -4.51 -2.57
CA LEU A 67 -3.05 -4.78 -3.98
C LEU A 67 -1.71 -5.46 -4.20
N ALA A 68 -0.63 -4.99 -3.56
CA ALA A 68 0.69 -5.59 -3.67
C ALA A 68 0.68 -7.06 -3.19
N LYS A 69 -0.01 -7.33 -2.07
CA LYS A 69 -0.17 -8.69 -1.54
C LYS A 69 -0.98 -9.60 -2.46
N GLU A 70 -1.94 -9.06 -3.20
CA GLU A 70 -2.67 -9.82 -4.20
C GLU A 70 -1.77 -10.21 -5.38
N VAL A 71 -0.91 -9.30 -5.85
CA VAL A 71 0.06 -9.59 -6.91
C VAL A 71 1.02 -10.71 -6.49
N ASP A 72 1.53 -10.67 -5.25
CA ASP A 72 2.37 -11.74 -4.70
C ASP A 72 1.62 -13.08 -4.73
N ARG A 73 0.38 -13.11 -4.23
CA ARG A 73 -0.45 -14.32 -4.22
C ARG A 73 -0.72 -14.87 -5.63
N LEU A 74 -1.03 -14.00 -6.58
CA LEU A 74 -1.27 -14.39 -7.97
C LEU A 74 -0.01 -14.98 -8.59
N ARG A 75 1.16 -14.38 -8.31
CA ARG A 75 2.46 -14.90 -8.75
C ARG A 75 2.71 -16.30 -8.21
N ASP A 76 2.54 -16.51 -6.90
CA ASP A 76 2.73 -17.82 -6.26
C ASP A 76 1.80 -18.88 -6.88
N GLY A 77 0.54 -18.50 -7.11
CA GLY A 77 -0.44 -19.41 -7.68
C GLY A 77 -0.20 -19.71 -9.16
N ILE A 78 0.33 -18.77 -9.95
CA ILE A 78 0.78 -19.02 -11.33
C ILE A 78 1.98 -19.99 -11.34
N GLU A 79 2.94 -19.81 -10.43
CA GLU A 79 4.09 -20.73 -10.29
C GLU A 79 3.63 -22.15 -10.00
N LEU A 80 2.62 -22.33 -9.13
CA LEU A 80 2.00 -23.63 -8.86
C LEU A 80 1.37 -24.26 -10.12
N ILE A 81 0.66 -23.47 -10.93
CA ILE A 81 0.04 -23.96 -12.17
C ILE A 81 1.12 -24.38 -13.17
N ILE A 82 2.20 -23.60 -13.32
CA ILE A 82 3.33 -23.95 -14.19
C ILE A 82 3.96 -25.27 -13.73
N ALA A 83 4.22 -25.43 -12.43
CA ALA A 83 4.78 -26.66 -11.89
C ALA A 83 3.88 -27.88 -12.13
N ALA A 84 2.56 -27.72 -11.93
CA ALA A 84 1.58 -28.77 -12.22
C ALA A 84 1.56 -29.12 -13.72
N ALA A 85 1.60 -28.12 -14.62
CA ALA A 85 1.60 -28.34 -16.06
C ALA A 85 2.88 -29.06 -16.53
N VAL A 86 4.04 -28.70 -15.99
CA VAL A 86 5.31 -29.40 -16.26
C VAL A 86 5.23 -30.86 -15.77
N SER A 87 4.61 -31.10 -14.61
CA SER A 87 4.41 -32.46 -14.10
C SER A 87 3.49 -33.28 -15.02
N VAL A 88 2.38 -32.69 -15.49
CA VAL A 88 1.47 -33.34 -16.46
C VAL A 88 2.21 -33.69 -17.74
N GLN A 89 3.00 -32.75 -18.28
CA GLN A 89 3.76 -32.95 -19.51
C GLN A 89 4.76 -34.12 -19.38
N LYS A 90 5.38 -34.28 -18.21
CA LYS A 90 6.37 -35.33 -17.94
C LYS A 90 5.74 -36.70 -17.67
N THR A 91 4.65 -36.75 -16.91
CA THR A 91 4.08 -38.02 -16.41
C THR A 91 2.97 -38.57 -17.30
N GLN A 92 2.30 -37.72 -18.12
CA GLN A 92 1.13 -38.09 -18.96
C GLN A 92 0.02 -38.86 -18.22
N ASP A 93 -0.10 -38.66 -16.91
CA ASP A 93 -1.07 -39.33 -16.05
C ASP A 93 -2.35 -38.48 -15.88
N GLU A 94 -3.52 -39.11 -15.95
CA GLU A 94 -4.81 -38.48 -15.65
C GLU A 94 -4.82 -37.83 -14.27
N SER A 95 -4.14 -38.44 -13.29
CA SER A 95 -4.07 -37.89 -11.92
C SER A 95 -3.39 -36.51 -11.90
N ALA A 96 -2.37 -36.31 -12.73
CA ALA A 96 -1.66 -35.04 -12.86
C ALA A 96 -2.54 -33.97 -13.52
N VAL A 97 -3.35 -34.35 -14.53
CA VAL A 97 -4.29 -33.45 -15.22
C VAL A 97 -5.37 -32.95 -14.25
N VAL A 98 -5.84 -33.82 -13.36
CA VAL A 98 -6.79 -33.46 -12.29
C VAL A 98 -6.17 -32.44 -11.31
N VAL A 99 -4.90 -32.62 -10.94
CA VAL A 99 -4.18 -31.68 -10.05
C VAL A 99 -4.03 -30.31 -10.70
N LEU A 100 -3.65 -30.26 -11.98
CA LEU A 100 -3.56 -29.02 -12.75
C LEU A 100 -4.92 -28.30 -12.82
N THR A 101 -5.99 -29.05 -13.08
CA THR A 101 -7.36 -28.52 -13.16
C THR A 101 -7.81 -27.95 -11.82
N LYS A 102 -7.50 -28.63 -10.70
CA LYS A 102 -7.79 -28.14 -9.34
C LYS A 102 -6.98 -26.88 -9.00
N ALA A 103 -5.70 -26.82 -9.36
CA ALA A 103 -4.86 -25.65 -9.15
C ALA A 103 -5.38 -24.42 -9.92
N ALA A 104 -5.73 -24.60 -11.20
CA ALA A 104 -6.32 -23.54 -12.01
C ALA A 104 -7.68 -23.05 -11.47
N LEU A 105 -8.53 -23.97 -11.01
CA LEU A 105 -9.81 -23.64 -10.40
C LEU A 105 -9.67 -22.88 -9.07
N ALA A 106 -8.70 -23.26 -8.23
CA ALA A 106 -8.42 -22.57 -6.97
C ALA A 106 -7.98 -21.11 -7.21
N LEU A 107 -7.20 -20.86 -8.27
CA LEU A 107 -6.78 -19.53 -8.66
C LEU A 107 -7.95 -18.71 -9.23
N GLY A 108 -8.69 -19.28 -10.19
CA GLY A 108 -9.75 -18.57 -10.92
C GLY A 108 -11.02 -18.30 -10.11
N ARG A 109 -11.25 -19.01 -8.99
CA ARG A 109 -12.43 -18.83 -8.13
C ARG A 109 -12.18 -17.95 -6.91
N SER A 110 -10.98 -17.47 -6.68
CA SER A 110 -10.71 -16.60 -5.54
C SER A 110 -11.34 -15.22 -5.77
N PRO A 111 -12.47 -14.86 -5.11
CA PRO A 111 -13.29 -13.73 -5.52
C PRO A 111 -13.06 -12.48 -4.66
N VAL A 112 -12.06 -12.48 -3.76
CA VAL A 112 -11.97 -11.47 -2.71
C VAL A 112 -10.51 -11.05 -2.53
N LEU A 113 -10.25 -9.77 -2.81
CA LEU A 113 -9.07 -9.07 -2.30
C LEU A 113 -9.09 -9.22 -0.78
N PRO A 114 -8.05 -9.77 -0.14
CA PRO A 114 -7.98 -9.77 1.32
C PRO A 114 -7.89 -8.33 1.79
N THR A 115 -9.05 -7.74 2.10
CA THR A 115 -9.14 -6.58 2.96
C THR A 115 -8.87 -7.10 4.35
N ARG A 116 -7.61 -7.02 4.79
CA ARG A 116 -7.34 -7.21 6.21
C ARG A 116 -8.09 -6.08 6.91
N ARG A 117 -8.99 -6.40 7.84
CA ARG A 117 -9.38 -5.41 8.85
C ARG A 117 -8.07 -4.92 9.47
N PRO A 118 -7.84 -3.60 9.59
CA PRO A 118 -6.58 -3.07 10.12
C PRO A 118 -6.21 -3.88 11.36
N SER A 119 -5.03 -4.49 11.34
CA SER A 119 -4.65 -5.51 12.35
C SER A 119 -4.53 -4.96 13.76
N LYS A 120 -4.67 -3.65 13.88
CA LYS A 120 -4.88 -2.81 15.05
C LYS A 120 -5.36 -1.48 14.48
N ASP A 121 -6.22 -0.73 15.17
CA ASP A 121 -6.34 0.70 14.85
C ASP A 121 -4.93 1.27 14.93
N PHE A 122 -4.45 1.87 13.83
CA PHE A 122 -3.16 2.53 13.80
C PHE A 122 -3.24 3.71 14.76
N ASN A 123 -2.87 3.48 16.02
CA ASN A 123 -2.83 4.52 17.02
C ASN A 123 -1.47 5.20 16.95
N LEU A 124 -1.46 6.49 16.65
CA LEU A 124 -0.26 7.34 16.64
C LEU A 124 0.51 7.26 17.97
N ASP A 125 -0.18 6.95 19.06
CA ASP A 125 0.39 6.76 20.40
C ASP A 125 1.38 5.58 20.50
N ASP A 126 1.33 4.61 19.57
CA ASP A 126 2.26 3.47 19.55
C ASP A 126 3.64 3.83 18.95
N ILE A 127 3.77 5.01 18.33
CA ILE A 127 5.04 5.51 17.81
C ILE A 127 5.83 6.11 18.97
N LYS A 128 6.77 5.33 19.52
CA LYS A 128 7.74 5.86 20.48
C LYS A 128 8.66 6.85 19.76
N VAL A 129 8.49 8.13 20.04
CA VAL A 129 9.45 9.17 19.67
C VAL A 129 10.67 8.97 20.58
N ASP A 130 11.82 8.71 19.98
CA ASP A 130 13.08 8.66 20.73
C ASP A 130 13.43 10.10 21.12
N GLU A 131 13.33 10.43 22.41
CA GLU A 131 13.54 11.78 22.93
C GLU A 131 15.04 12.19 22.93
N SER A 132 15.94 11.35 22.42
CA SER A 132 17.39 11.60 22.42
C SER A 132 17.89 12.56 21.34
N ASP A 133 17.03 13.03 20.43
CA ASP A 133 17.39 14.00 19.36
C ASP A 133 16.96 15.45 19.70
N THR A 134 16.84 15.80 20.99
CA THR A 134 16.61 17.18 21.43
C THR A 134 17.90 18.00 21.46
N ASP A 135 18.47 18.31 20.29
CA ASP A 135 19.51 19.36 20.20
C ASP A 135 19.26 20.40 19.08
N ASP A 136 18.12 20.32 18.37
CA ASP A 136 17.64 21.42 17.54
C ASP A 136 16.57 22.22 18.31
N SER A 137 17.03 23.22 19.08
CA SER A 137 16.20 24.17 19.84
C SER A 137 15.12 24.80 18.96
N PHE A 138 13.89 24.29 19.07
CA PHE A 138 12.70 24.85 18.45
C PHE A 138 12.18 26.03 19.28
N ASP A 139 12.28 27.27 18.76
CA ASP A 139 11.73 28.45 19.42
C ASP A 139 10.25 28.65 19.03
N PHE A 140 9.36 28.57 20.02
CA PHE A 140 7.93 28.79 19.86
C PHE A 140 7.58 30.21 19.39
N ASN A 141 8.49 31.17 19.50
CA ASN A 141 8.30 32.55 19.05
C ASN A 141 8.35 32.72 17.52
N ASP A 142 8.90 31.74 16.79
CA ASP A 142 8.99 31.80 15.31
C ASP A 142 7.69 31.40 14.60
N ILE A 143 6.70 30.90 15.34
CA ILE A 143 5.40 30.51 14.79
C ILE A 143 4.47 31.73 14.83
N LYS A 144 4.25 32.38 13.68
CA LYS A 144 3.14 33.33 13.54
C LYS A 144 1.80 32.61 13.67
N ARG A 145 1.16 32.77 14.82
CA ARG A 145 -0.22 32.32 15.05
C ARG A 145 -1.19 33.28 14.37
N PRO A 146 -2.19 32.81 13.61
CA PRO A 146 -3.25 33.67 13.10
C PRO A 146 -4.14 34.16 14.25
N PHE A 147 -4.61 35.41 14.15
CA PHE A 147 -5.65 36.00 15.00
C PHE A 147 -7.03 35.46 14.63
#